data_AF-A0A3R9VTD5-F1
#
_entry.id   AF-A0A3R9VTD5-F1
#
_cell.length_a   1.000
_cell.length_b   1.000
_cell.length_c   1.000
_cell.angle_alpha   90.00
_cell.angle_beta   90.00
_cell.angle_gamma   90.00
#
_symmetry.space_group_name_H-M   'P 1'
#
loop_
_entity.id
_entity.type
_entity.pdbx_description
1 polymer ?
#
loop_
_entity_poly.entity_id
_entity_poly.type
_entity_poly.pdbx_seq_one_letter_code
_entity_poly.pdbx_strand_id
1 'polypeptide(L)'
;MTALTQLVEAPAGPRGPRCTVGTILDTLDADTTRKVREVLDNPGISSTQIADVLTGSGHRVQAPAVARHRRRGGSNGCRCPR
;
A
#
# COMPACT_ATOMS: atom_id res chain seq x y z
N MET A 1 -33.65 -7.48 -17.84
CA MET A 1 -32.51 -7.72 -16.93
C MET A 1 -32.01 -6.36 -16.44
N THR A 2 -32.13 -6.12 -15.14
CA THR A 2 -32.00 -4.78 -14.54
C THR A 2 -30.52 -4.37 -14.48
N ALA A 3 -30.19 -3.14 -14.89
CA ALA A 3 -28.82 -2.61 -14.93
C ALA A 3 -28.07 -2.73 -13.58
N LEU A 4 -28.80 -2.82 -12.47
CA LEU A 4 -28.25 -3.01 -11.12
C LEU A 4 -27.58 -4.38 -10.93
N THR A 5 -28.04 -5.44 -11.59
CA THR A 5 -27.45 -6.78 -11.48
C THR A 5 -26.03 -6.82 -12.08
N GLN A 6 -25.80 -6.08 -13.16
CA GLN A 6 -24.50 -5.99 -13.84
C GLN A 6 -23.41 -5.33 -12.97
N LEU A 7 -23.78 -4.47 -12.02
CA LEU A 7 -22.81 -3.84 -11.10
C LEU A 7 -22.30 -4.79 -10.03
N VAL A 8 -23.06 -5.83 -9.69
CA VAL A 8 -22.69 -6.81 -8.67
C VAL A 8 -21.78 -7.90 -9.26
N GLU A 9 -21.99 -8.24 -10.53
CA GLU A 9 -21.25 -9.28 -11.24
C GLU A 9 -19.97 -8.77 -11.91
N ALA A 10 -19.83 -7.46 -12.10
CA ALA A 10 -18.65 -6.87 -12.72
C ALA A 10 -17.41 -7.04 -11.82
N PRO A 11 -16.32 -7.67 -12.31
CA PRO A 11 -15.07 -7.71 -11.56
C PRO A 11 -14.59 -6.29 -11.33
N ALA A 12 -14.17 -5.99 -10.10
CA ALA A 12 -13.67 -4.67 -9.75
C ALA A 12 -12.55 -4.26 -10.72
N GLY A 13 -12.74 -3.15 -11.44
CA GLY A 13 -11.79 -2.68 -12.44
C GLY A 13 -10.37 -2.48 -11.87
N PRO A 14 -9.35 -2.42 -12.74
CA PRO A 14 -7.95 -2.33 -12.34
C PRO A 14 -7.73 -1.14 -11.39
N ARG A 15 -7.14 -1.44 -10.23
CA ARG A 15 -6.98 -0.52 -9.10
C ARG A 15 -5.85 0.50 -9.31
N GLY A 16 -5.87 1.24 -10.43
CA GLY A 16 -4.89 2.30 -10.74
C GLY A 16 -3.41 1.87 -10.68
N PRO A 17 -2.47 2.80 -10.86
CA PRO A 17 -1.04 2.50 -10.72
C PRO A 17 -0.70 2.14 -9.26
N ARG A 18 0.29 1.25 -9.09
CA ARG A 18 0.84 0.92 -7.78
C ARG A 18 1.45 2.17 -7.14
N CYS A 19 1.19 2.35 -5.86
CA CYS A 19 1.82 3.36 -5.03
C CYS A 19 3.32 3.06 -4.85
N THR A 20 4.17 4.08 -4.62
CA THR A 20 5.63 3.91 -4.43
C THR A 20 5.98 2.84 -3.40
N VAL A 21 5.28 2.81 -2.27
CA VAL A 21 5.46 1.78 -1.23
C VAL A 21 5.10 0.39 -1.76
N GLY A 22 4.03 0.27 -2.57
CA GLY A 22 3.66 -0.99 -3.20
C GLY A 22 4.73 -1.47 -4.19
N THR A 23 5.29 -0.56 -5.00
CA THR A 23 6.40 -0.87 -5.89
C THR A 23 7.63 -1.33 -5.13
N ILE A 24 7.95 -0.70 -3.99
CA ILE A 24 9.05 -1.14 -3.12
C ILE A 24 8.79 -2.55 -2.61
N LEU A 25 7.59 -2.84 -2.09
CA LEU A 25 7.22 -4.17 -1.62
C LEU A 25 7.34 -5.24 -2.73
N ASP A 26 7.05 -4.88 -3.98
CA ASP A 26 7.16 -5.81 -5.12
C ASP A 26 8.64 -6.11 -5.48
N THR A 27 9.61 -5.30 -5.00
CA THR A 27 11.07 -5.52 -5.19
C THR A 27 11.75 -6.26 -4.05
N LEU A 28 11.07 -6.41 -2.91
CA LEU A 28 11.62 -7.08 -1.73
C LEU A 28 11.37 -8.59 -1.80
N ASP A 29 12.23 -9.37 -1.14
CA ASP A 29 11.96 -10.80 -0.96
C ASP A 29 10.72 -11.04 -0.08
N ALA A 30 10.18 -12.26 -0.10
CA ALA A 30 8.94 -12.59 0.59
C ALA A 30 9.01 -12.42 2.12
N ASP A 31 10.16 -12.72 2.75
CA ASP A 31 10.32 -12.60 4.20
C ASP A 31 10.40 -11.14 4.63
N THR A 32 11.21 -10.35 3.93
CA THR A 32 11.32 -8.91 4.15
C THR A 32 10.01 -8.21 3.86
N THR A 33 9.31 -8.58 2.79
CA THR A 33 7.97 -8.04 2.47
C THR A 33 6.99 -8.27 3.61
N ARG A 34 6.97 -9.47 4.19
CA ARG A 34 6.11 -9.79 5.33
C ARG A 34 6.42 -8.90 6.53
N LYS A 35 7.69 -8.78 6.92
CA LYS A 35 8.13 -7.92 8.04
C LYS A 35 7.77 -6.45 7.82
N VAL A 36 7.99 -5.93 6.61
CA VAL A 36 7.65 -4.54 6.28
C VAL A 36 6.13 -4.33 6.34
N ARG A 37 5.31 -5.31 5.92
CA ARG A 37 3.85 -5.23 6.06
C ARG A 37 3.41 -5.19 7.52
N GLU A 38 3.99 -6.03 8.38
CA GLU A 38 3.72 -6.00 9.83
C GLU A 38 4.05 -4.62 10.44
N VAL A 39 5.18 -4.04 10.05
CA VAL A 39 5.59 -2.69 10.48
C VAL A 39 4.63 -1.61 9.96
N LEU A 40 4.18 -1.70 8.71
CA LEU A 40 3.23 -0.75 8.11
C LEU A 40 1.87 -0.76 8.80
N ASP A 41 1.41 -1.94 9.23
CA ASP A 41 0.12 -2.12 9.90
C ASP A 41 0.20 -1.82 11.42
N ASN A 42 1.40 -1.67 12.00
CA ASN A 42 1.59 -1.33 13.40
C ASN A 42 1.34 0.18 13.68
N PRO A 43 0.28 0.56 14.43
CA PRO A 43 -0.01 1.96 14.78
C PRO A 43 1.07 2.64 15.63
N GLY A 44 1.84 1.87 16.41
CA GLY A 44 2.89 2.38 17.30
C GLY A 44 4.16 2.83 16.56
N ILE A 45 4.31 2.47 15.29
CA ILE A 45 5.45 2.90 14.47
C ILE A 45 5.00 4.07 13.58
N SER A 46 5.74 5.18 13.65
CA SER A 46 5.41 6.37 12.87
C SER A 46 5.74 6.17 11.38
N SER A 47 4.97 6.82 10.51
CA SER A 47 5.22 6.77 9.06
C SER A 47 6.58 7.38 8.68
N THR A 48 7.11 8.30 9.50
CA THR A 48 8.44 8.90 9.34
C THR A 48 9.53 7.88 9.62
N GLN A 49 9.48 7.18 10.76
CA GLN A 49 10.45 6.13 11.08
C GLN A 49 10.51 5.05 9.99
N ILE A 50 9.35 4.65 9.45
CA ILE A 50 9.28 3.67 8.37
C ILE A 50 9.95 4.23 7.10
N ALA A 51 9.68 5.48 6.75
CA ALA A 51 10.29 6.12 5.58
C ALA A 51 11.81 6.26 5.72
N ASP A 52 12.30 6.60 6.92
CA ASP A 52 13.72 6.73 7.21
C ASP A 52 14.44 5.38 7.08
N VAL A 53 13.86 4.31 7.63
CA VAL A 53 14.42 2.95 7.50
C VAL A 53 14.45 2.49 6.05
N LEU A 54 13.34 2.67 5.31
CA LEU A 54 13.27 2.27 3.89
C LEU A 54 14.22 3.11 3.02
N THR A 55 14.38 4.39 3.31
CA THR A 55 15.34 5.26 2.61
C THR A 55 16.77 4.88 2.94
N GLY A 56 17.07 4.57 4.21
CA GLY A 56 18.36 4.08 4.65
C GLY A 56 18.77 2.74 4.04
N SER A 57 17.80 1.88 3.69
CA SER A 57 18.04 0.64 2.96
C SER A 57 18.12 0.81 1.43
N GLY A 58 18.06 2.05 0.92
CA GLY A 58 18.23 2.38 -0.49
C GLY A 58 16.94 2.61 -1.27
N HIS A 59 15.76 2.49 -0.64
CA HIS A 59 14.47 2.73 -1.30
C HIS A 59 14.00 4.17 -1.06
N ARG A 60 14.01 4.99 -2.11
CA ARG A 60 13.54 6.39 -2.01
C ARG A 60 12.03 6.45 -1.73
N VAL A 61 11.67 6.75 -0.49
CA VAL A 61 10.27 6.92 -0.08
C VAL A 61 10.14 8.01 0.98
N GLN A 62 9.04 8.76 0.94
CA GLN A 62 8.76 9.83 1.91
C GLN A 62 7.65 9.43 2.87
N ALA A 63 7.68 9.98 4.09
CA ALA A 63 6.68 9.73 5.14
C ALA A 63 5.21 9.93 4.69
N PRO A 64 4.85 10.96 3.87
CA PRO A 64 3.48 11.10 3.36
C PRO A 64 3.04 9.94 2.47
N ALA A 65 3.96 9.37 1.68
CA ALA A 65 3.67 8.21 0.83
C ALA A 65 3.39 6.96 1.68
N VAL A 66 4.15 6.76 2.76
CA VAL A 66 3.91 5.72 3.76
C VAL A 66 2.57 5.92 4.45
N ALA A 67 2.27 7.13 4.94
CA ALA A 67 1.00 7.44 5.60
C ALA A 67 -0.22 7.25 4.67
N ARG A 68 -0.06 7.53 3.37
CA ARG A 68 -1.08 7.22 2.36
C ARG A 68 -1.23 5.72 2.13
N HIS A 69 -0.13 4.98 2.12
CA HIS A 69 -0.14 3.52 1.98
C HIS A 69 -0.80 2.82 3.16
N ARG A 70 -0.58 3.29 4.39
CA ARG A 70 -1.24 2.74 5.59
C ARG A 70 -2.76 2.88 5.55
N ARG A 71 -3.25 3.93 4.89
CA ARG A 71 -4.68 4.17 4.65
C ARG A 71 -5.23 3.40 3.42
N ARG A 72 -4.48 2.44 2.86
CA ARG A 72 -4.86 1.69 1.65
C ARG A 72 -6.28 1.11 1.76
N GLY A 73 -7.02 1.22 0.65
CA GLY A 73 -8.43 0.84 0.58
C GLY A 73 -9.41 1.90 1.11
N GLY A 74 -8.96 2.95 1.79
CA GLY A 74 -9.78 4.11 2.16
C GLY A 74 -9.89 5.17 1.06
N SER A 75 -10.80 6.14 1.22
CA SER A 75 -11.03 7.26 0.28
C SER A 75 -9.78 8.10 0.02
N ASN A 76 -8.98 8.35 1.06
CA ASN A 76 -7.71 9.09 1.00
C ASN A 76 -6.46 8.17 1.01
N GLY A 77 -6.68 6.87 0.84
CA GLY A 77 -5.63 5.85 0.78
C GLY A 77 -5.04 5.69 -0.61
N CYS A 78 -3.99 4.87 -0.71
CA CYS A 78 -3.63 4.30 -2.00
C CYS A 78 -4.56 3.12 -2.36
N ARG A 79 -4.55 2.73 -3.63
CA ARG A 79 -5.34 1.60 -4.15
C ARG A 79 -4.60 0.25 -4.10
N CYS A 80 -3.43 0.22 -3.46
CA CYS A 80 -2.64 -0.99 -3.25
C CYS A 80 -3.46 -2.04 -2.45
N PRO A 81 -3.32 -3.35 -2.75
CA PRO A 81 -4.06 -4.40 -2.05
C PRO A 81 -3.70 -4.41 -0.56
N ARG A 82 -4.67 -4.81 0.28
CA ARG A 82 -4.46 -4.87 1.72
C ARG A 82 -3.76 -6.15 2.13
#